data_AF-A0A2U1M8Y6-F1
#
_entry.id   AF-A0A2U1M8Y6-F1
#
_cell.length_a   1.000
_cell.length_b   1.000
_cell.length_c   1.000
_cell.angle_alpha   90.00
_cell.angle_beta   90.00
_cell.angle_gamma   90.00
#
_symmetry.space_group_name_H-M   'P 1'
#
loop_
_entity.id
_entity.type
_entity.pdbx_description
1 polymer ?
#
loop_
_entity_poly.entity_id
_entity_poly.type
_entity_poly.pdbx_seq_one_letter_code
_entity_poly.pdbx_strand_id
1 'polypeptide(L)' 'MGGDENAEDAESSYIDPERVVVVSGPGCKACGKRVASVVLLPCRHLCVCSECDNLVQSCPLCLSFRSSSIQVYMS' A
#
# COMPACT_ATOMS: atom_id res chain seq x y z
N MET A 1 -16.48 -52.30 -9.16
CA MET A 1 -16.47 -50.82 -9.17
C MET A 1 -15.08 -50.41 -9.63
N GLY A 2 -14.93 -50.10 -10.91
CA GLY A 2 -13.77 -49.45 -11.51
C GLY A 2 -14.33 -48.33 -12.42
N GLY A 3 -13.61 -47.26 -12.75
CA GLY A 3 -12.21 -46.96 -12.49
C GLY A 3 -11.99 -45.44 -12.52
N ASP A 4 -10.71 -45.11 -12.51
CA ASP A 4 -10.00 -43.83 -12.52
C ASP A 4 -10.54 -42.69 -13.40
N GLU A 5 -10.08 -41.46 -13.07
CA GLU A 5 -9.37 -40.51 -13.97
C GLU A 5 -9.68 -39.02 -13.68
N ASN A 6 -8.78 -38.44 -12.88
CA ASN A 6 -8.00 -37.22 -13.11
C ASN A 6 -8.65 -35.89 -13.58
N ALA A 7 -8.37 -34.82 -12.81
CA ALA A 7 -7.68 -33.62 -13.32
C ALA A 7 -7.21 -32.75 -12.14
N GLU A 8 -5.90 -32.71 -11.85
CA GLU A 8 -5.33 -31.65 -11.01
C GLU A 8 -5.04 -30.42 -11.89
N ASP A 9 -5.75 -29.32 -11.65
CA ASP A 9 -5.59 -28.06 -12.36
C ASP A 9 -4.22 -27.44 -12.06
N ALA A 10 -3.43 -27.21 -13.11
CA ALA A 10 -2.16 -26.49 -13.02
C ALA A 10 -2.41 -24.98 -13.01
N GLU A 11 -2.31 -24.35 -11.84
CA GLU A 11 -2.38 -22.89 -11.71
C GLU A 11 -1.12 -22.23 -12.28
N SER A 12 -1.20 -21.74 -13.52
CA SER A 12 -0.15 -20.88 -14.09
C SER A 12 -0.46 -19.42 -13.75
N SER A 13 0.37 -18.81 -12.89
CA SER A 13 0.38 -17.35 -12.78
C SER A 13 1.26 -16.78 -13.89
N TYR A 14 0.64 -16.06 -14.84
CA TYR A 14 1.38 -15.28 -15.82
C TYR A 14 1.98 -14.05 -15.13
N ILE A 15 3.31 -14.00 -15.05
CA ILE A 15 4.02 -12.83 -14.55
C ILE A 15 4.27 -11.88 -15.73
N ASP A 16 3.64 -10.72 -15.69
CA ASP A 16 3.79 -9.68 -16.71
C ASP A 16 5.22 -9.12 -16.72
N PRO A 17 5.95 -9.22 -17.86
CA PRO A 17 7.33 -8.75 -17.97
C PRO A 17 7.44 -7.22 -17.99
N GLU A 18 6.34 -6.49 -18.19
CA GLU A 18 6.29 -5.03 -18.09
C GLU A 18 5.94 -4.54 -16.67
N ARG A 19 5.89 -5.43 -15.68
CA ARG A 19 5.63 -5.07 -14.29
C ARG A 19 6.67 -4.06 -13.81
N VAL A 20 6.29 -2.80 -13.80
CA VAL A 20 7.08 -1.71 -13.23
C VAL A 20 7.34 -2.02 -11.76
N VAL A 21 8.61 -2.21 -11.41
CA VAL A 21 9.08 -2.19 -10.02
C VAL A 21 8.98 -0.76 -9.53
N VAL A 22 7.77 -0.40 -9.09
CA VAL A 22 7.49 0.86 -8.43
C VAL A 22 8.41 0.95 -7.22
N VAL A 23 9.10 2.08 -7.05
CA VAL A 23 9.82 2.42 -5.80
C VAL A 23 8.90 2.03 -4.64
N SER A 24 9.37 1.08 -3.83
CA SER A 24 8.56 0.11 -3.08
C SER A 24 7.63 0.78 -2.06
N GLY A 25 6.43 1.18 -2.48
CA GLY A 25 5.39 1.64 -1.56
C GLY A 25 4.38 2.63 -2.17
N PRO A 26 3.27 2.88 -1.45
CA PRO A 26 2.27 3.87 -1.86
C PRO A 26 2.89 5.27 -1.91
N GLY A 27 2.57 6.08 -2.93
CA GLY A 27 3.04 7.47 -3.00
C GLY A 27 2.36 8.38 -1.97
N CYS A 28 3.10 9.38 -1.47
CA CYS A 28 2.57 10.43 -0.61
C CYS A 28 1.49 11.23 -1.36
N LYS A 29 0.26 11.21 -0.83
CA LYS A 29 -0.90 11.89 -1.40
C LYS A 29 -0.90 13.40 -1.21
N ALA A 30 -0.05 13.93 -0.32
CA ALA A 30 0.08 15.37 -0.10
C ALA A 30 1.04 16.03 -1.10
N CYS A 31 2.22 15.45 -1.35
CA CYS A 31 3.22 16.06 -2.24
C CYS A 31 3.43 15.35 -3.57
N GLY A 32 3.03 14.08 -3.71
CA GLY A 32 3.25 13.28 -4.91
C GLY A 32 4.72 12.95 -5.24
N LYS A 33 5.68 13.39 -4.41
CA LYS A 33 7.12 13.32 -4.72
C LYS A 33 7.86 12.18 -4.02
N ARG A 34 7.35 11.69 -2.89
CA ARG A 34 8.01 10.70 -2.03
C ARG A 34 7.08 9.52 -1.75
N VAL A 35 7.65 8.40 -1.35
CA VAL A 35 6.88 7.26 -0.82
C VAL A 35 6.24 7.66 0.51
N ALA A 36 5.00 7.24 0.73
CA ALA A 36 4.31 7.38 1.99
C ALA A 36 4.96 6.46 3.03
N SER A 37 5.29 7.04 4.17
CA SER A 37 6.01 6.38 5.27
C SER A 37 5.35 6.67 6.62
N VAL A 38 4.14 7.25 6.62
CA VAL A 38 3.45 7.68 7.83
C VAL A 38 1.98 7.24 7.79
N VAL A 39 1.57 6.59 8.87
CA VAL A 39 0.20 6.17 9.16
C VAL A 39 -0.50 7.24 9.99
N LEU A 40 -1.65 7.73 9.55
CA LEU A 40 -2.45 8.73 10.26
C LEU A 40 -3.49 8.07 11.16
N LEU A 41 -3.53 8.44 12.44
CA LEU A 41 -4.53 7.96 13.41
C LEU A 41 -5.65 8.99 13.62
N PRO A 42 -6.91 8.55 13.78
CA PRO A 42 -7.36 7.18 14.04
C PRO A 42 -7.61 6.32 12.78
N CYS A 43 -7.60 6.91 11.59
CA CYS A 43 -8.06 6.22 10.37
C CYS A 43 -7.13 5.11 9.84
N ARG A 44 -5.89 5.03 10.34
CA ARG A 44 -4.84 4.05 9.96
C ARG A 44 -4.44 4.05 8.48
N HIS A 45 -4.62 5.16 7.78
CA HIS A 45 -4.17 5.26 6.39
C HIS A 45 -2.68 5.61 6.29
N LEU A 46 -1.92 4.77 5.58
CA LEU A 46 -0.55 5.03 5.14
C LEU A 46 -0.60 5.83 3.83
N CYS A 47 -0.54 7.17 3.93
CA CYS A 47 -0.81 8.03 2.77
C CYS A 47 0.06 9.28 2.66
N VAL A 48 0.92 9.57 3.63
CA VAL A 48 1.83 10.72 3.59
C VAL A 48 3.26 10.32 3.93
N CYS A 49 4.24 11.09 3.45
CA CYS A 49 5.65 10.94 3.82
C CYS A 49 5.98 11.75 5.09
N SER A 50 7.13 11.49 5.71
CA SER A 50 7.62 12.22 6.91
C SER A 50 7.50 13.74 6.80
N GLU A 51 7.96 14.32 5.69
CA GLU A 51 7.95 15.77 5.49
C GLU A 51 6.54 16.39 5.39
N CYS A 52 5.56 15.59 4.98
CA CYS A 52 4.18 16.05 4.84
C CYS A 52 3.36 15.78 6.11
N ASP A 53 3.87 14.99 7.06
CA ASP A 53 3.14 14.65 8.28
C ASP A 53 2.77 15.92 9.06
N ASN A 54 3.70 16.85 9.23
CA ASN A 54 3.44 18.10 9.97
C ASN A 54 2.56 19.11 9.22
N LEU A 55 2.30 18.89 7.92
CA LEU A 55 1.51 19.79 7.07
C LEU A 55 0.05 19.38 7.00
N VAL A 56 -0.27 18.11 7.28
CA VAL A 56 -1.63 17.57 7.14
C VAL A 56 -2.34 17.51 8.50
N GLN A 57 -3.50 18.17 8.59
CA GLN A 57 -4.37 18.14 9.76
C GLN A 57 -5.46 17.05 9.66
N SER A 58 -5.78 16.63 8.44
CA SER A 58 -6.72 15.55 8.16
C SER A 58 -6.13 14.57 7.14
N CYS A 59 -6.64 13.34 7.14
CA CYS A 59 -6.23 12.32 6.20
C CYS A 59 -6.64 12.69 4.77
N PRO A 60 -5.72 12.76 3.80
CA PRO A 60 -6.06 13.06 2.40
C PRO A 60 -6.99 12.03 1.73
N LEU A 61 -7.13 10.83 2.30
CA LEU A 61 -7.94 9.75 1.73
C LEU A 61 -9.37 9.74 2.24
N CYS A 62 -9.56 9.94 3.54
CA CYS A 62 -10.87 9.78 4.19
C CYS A 62 -11.34 11.03 4.94
N LEU A 63 -10.55 12.10 4.93
CA LEU A 63 -10.83 13.39 5.56
C LEU A 63 -10.98 13.34 7.10
N SER A 64 -10.75 12.19 7.73
CA SER A 64 -10.68 12.07 9.19
C SER A 64 -9.62 13.01 9.75
N PHE A 65 -9.96 13.78 10.78
CA PHE A 65 -8.98 14.59 11.51
C PHE A 65 -7.94 13.69 12.17
N ARG A 66 -6.67 14.12 12.13
CA ARG A 66 -5.55 13.36 12.68
C ARG A 66 -5.34 13.76 14.15
N SER A 67 -5.26 12.78 15.04
CA SER A 67 -4.84 13.00 16.44
C SER A 67 -3.38 12.64 16.69
N SER A 68 -2.82 11.69 15.94
CA SER A 68 -1.42 11.26 16.03
C SER A 68 -0.97 10.59 14.73
N SER A 69 0.33 10.28 14.60
CA SER A 69 0.86 9.49 13.49
C SER A 69 1.92 8.49 13.94
N ILE A 70 2.19 7.52 13.08
CA ILE A 70 3.27 6.53 13.26
C ILE A 70 4.09 6.50 11.97
N GLN A 71 5.41 6.71 12.08
CA GLN A 71 6.34 6.52 10.98
C GLN A 71 6.70 5.05 10.83
N VAL A 72 6.66 4.53 9.61
CA VAL A 72 7.00 3.15 9.26
C VAL A 72 8.28 3.12 8.43
N TYR A 73 9.09 2.08 8.63
CA TYR A 73 10.31 1.81 7.89
C TYR A 73 10.14 0.48 7.15
N MET A 74 10.28 0.50 5.83
CA MET A 74 10.17 -0.68 4.97
C MET A 74 11.57 -1.27 4.78
N SER A 75 11.74 -2.57 5.04
CA SER A 75 13.00 -3.34 4.91
C SER A 75 13.07 -4.15 3.63
#